data_AF-A0A8J6SB75-F1
#
_entry.id   AF-A0A8J6SB75-F1
#
_cell.length_a   1.000
_cell.length_b   1.000
_cell.length_c   1.000
_cell.angle_alpha   90.00
_cell.angle_beta   90.00
_cell.angle_gamma   90.00
#
_symmetry.space_group_name_H-M   'P 1'
#
loop_
_entity.id
_entity.type
_entity.pdbx_description
1 polymer ?
#
loop_
_entity_poly.entity_id
_entity_poly.type
_entity_poly.pdbx_seq_one_letter_code
_entity_poly.pdbx_strand_id
1 'polypeptide(L)'
;MTLTVTATFMLADWIAKGLADGTFERAGGVIREVGTGRIVTFLREFGSTTAQLPQQLQMAQGLLMVGSAASLLNLGVSVIGFAVINQRLNELEKRLKNAEELLNKIDRKIDLGYYANFRAALDLAVSAFTMSKVENRERAAFAAIDRLLAAQHHYTGYTDNELEQGSQIADEYLLTLSLAYIAEARCHLELGEPETALSRFQEGAKVVRSRILKYIKLLLTSNPAAYLQPQFKGKIDLRRLTRIYQWIDPGLDENAVFELQRHNLLKMAKEPDKWAESLPAAILTRVEVAGSWFGPSNEDLKREADKRLPEVLEVIESMVETNRRFEAYQTEIQAIAQLGISFHDWLKLAPYTESKPDGAELMYIIPSKPLELKLSV
;
A
#
# COMPACT_ATOMS: atom_id res chain seq x y z
N MET A 1 15.54 24.19 -20.85
CA MET A 1 15.12 23.04 -21.69
C MET A 1 13.98 22.37 -20.95
N THR A 2 12.77 22.35 -21.50
CA THR A 2 11.62 21.66 -20.91
C THR A 2 11.81 20.15 -21.09
N LEU A 3 11.84 19.41 -19.98
CA LEU A 3 11.86 17.95 -20.03
C LEU A 3 10.52 17.48 -20.59
N THR A 4 10.55 16.64 -21.63
CA THR A 4 9.32 16.05 -22.20
C THR A 4 9.03 14.70 -21.54
N VAL A 5 7.77 14.28 -21.59
CA VAL A 5 7.31 12.94 -21.18
C VAL A 5 6.65 12.23 -22.35
N THR A 6 6.78 10.91 -22.39
CA THR A 6 6.12 10.05 -23.37
C THR A 6 5.24 9.04 -22.64
N ALA A 7 3.96 9.00 -23.00
CA ALA A 7 3.02 8.00 -22.54
C ALA A 7 2.97 6.83 -23.54
N THR A 8 3.10 5.59 -23.06
CA THR A 8 3.09 4.36 -23.88
C THR A 8 2.44 3.21 -23.13
N PHE A 9 1.83 2.26 -23.83
CA PHE A 9 1.36 0.99 -23.27
C PHE A 9 2.46 -0.08 -23.19
N MET A 10 3.60 0.17 -23.84
CA MET A 10 4.70 -0.78 -23.93
C MET A 10 5.81 -0.41 -22.94
N LEU A 11 6.22 -1.38 -22.12
CA LEU A 11 7.41 -1.22 -21.28
C LEU A 11 8.64 -1.21 -22.19
N ALA A 12 9.43 -0.14 -22.14
CA ALA A 12 10.62 -0.03 -22.96
C ALA A 12 11.64 -1.14 -22.62
N ASP A 13 12.27 -1.75 -23.62
CA ASP A 13 13.17 -2.91 -23.47
C ASP A 13 14.30 -2.68 -22.45
N TRP A 14 14.84 -1.47 -22.42
CA TRP A 14 15.90 -1.11 -21.47
C TRP A 14 15.39 -1.02 -20.02
N ILE A 15 14.12 -0.66 -19.81
CA ILE A 15 13.48 -0.69 -18.48
C ILE A 15 13.23 -2.14 -18.07
N ALA A 16 12.72 -2.97 -18.98
CA ALA A 16 12.53 -4.41 -18.72
C ALA A 16 13.86 -5.10 -18.38
N LYS A 17 14.93 -4.80 -19.12
CA LYS A 17 16.28 -5.27 -18.84
C LYS A 17 16.76 -4.80 -17.47
N GLY A 18 16.58 -3.52 -17.14
CA GLY A 18 17.02 -2.97 -15.87
C GLY A 18 16.30 -3.55 -14.65
N LEU A 19 15.01 -3.90 -14.80
CA LEU A 19 14.28 -4.65 -13.77
C LEU A 19 14.81 -6.09 -13.63
N ALA A 20 15.17 -6.73 -14.75
CA ALA A 20 15.63 -8.12 -14.78
C ALA A 20 17.04 -8.28 -14.19
N ASP A 21 17.93 -7.31 -14.44
CA ASP A 21 19.30 -7.31 -13.92
C ASP A 21 19.44 -6.63 -12.54
N GLY A 22 18.36 -6.01 -12.05
CA GLY A 22 18.31 -5.37 -10.73
C GLY A 22 18.91 -3.96 -10.69
N THR A 23 19.27 -3.36 -11.83
CA THR A 23 19.67 -1.96 -11.90
C THR A 23 18.49 -1.01 -11.64
N PHE A 24 17.26 -1.45 -11.92
CA PHE A 24 16.02 -0.75 -11.58
C PHE A 24 15.18 -1.56 -10.60
N GLU A 25 14.43 -0.84 -9.77
CA GLU A 25 13.42 -1.42 -8.88
C GLU A 25 12.06 -0.72 -9.04
N ARG A 26 10.98 -1.48 -8.81
CA ARG A 26 9.64 -0.92 -8.65
C ARG A 26 9.42 -0.53 -7.19
N ALA A 27 9.05 0.73 -6.97
CA ALA A 27 8.59 1.24 -5.69
C ALA A 27 7.17 1.81 -5.86
N GLY A 28 6.15 1.02 -5.51
CA GLY A 28 4.75 1.44 -5.66
C GLY A 28 4.38 1.72 -7.12
N GLY A 29 4.06 2.98 -7.42
CA GLY A 29 3.67 3.48 -8.74
C GLY A 29 4.81 3.99 -9.61
N VAL A 30 6.08 3.81 -9.21
CA VAL A 30 7.25 4.27 -9.98
C VAL A 30 8.29 3.17 -10.15
N ILE A 31 9.09 3.29 -11.21
CA ILE A 31 10.34 2.55 -11.39
C ILE A 31 11.50 3.53 -11.25
N ARG A 32 12.51 3.13 -10.48
CA ARG A 32 13.67 3.96 -10.18
C ARG A 32 14.98 3.20 -10.27
N GLU A 33 16.05 3.93 -10.50
CA GLU A 33 17.43 3.43 -10.42
C GLU A 33 17.77 2.99 -8.99
N VAL A 34 18.32 1.78 -8.85
CA VAL A 34 18.88 1.30 -7.59
C VAL A 34 20.16 2.10 -7.29
N GLY A 35 20.28 2.59 -6.05
CA GLY A 35 21.41 3.40 -5.59
C GLY A 35 21.23 4.90 -5.74
N THR A 36 20.81 5.39 -6.91
CA THR A 36 20.58 6.85 -7.12
C THR A 36 19.15 7.28 -6.78
N GLY A 37 18.18 6.37 -6.86
CA GLY A 37 16.77 6.66 -6.66
C GLY A 37 16.12 7.49 -7.78
N ARG A 38 16.83 7.75 -8.90
CA ARG A 38 16.29 8.53 -10.01
C ARG A 38 15.09 7.84 -10.65
N ILE A 39 14.03 8.59 -10.91
CA ILE A 39 12.80 8.04 -11.46
C ILE A 39 12.93 7.86 -12.97
N VAL A 40 12.71 6.63 -13.39
CA VAL A 40 12.90 6.16 -14.77
C VAL A 40 11.57 6.11 -15.50
N THR A 41 10.48 5.76 -14.80
CA THR A 41 9.12 5.77 -15.36
C THR A 41 8.08 5.77 -14.24
N PHE A 42 6.90 6.31 -14.56
CA PHE A 42 5.71 6.22 -13.72
C PHE A 42 4.75 5.19 -14.31
N LEU A 43 4.13 4.42 -13.43
CA LEU A 43 3.14 3.40 -13.77
C LEU A 43 1.74 4.00 -13.55
N ARG A 44 0.86 3.96 -14.54
CA ARG A 44 -0.52 4.43 -14.41
C ARG A 44 -1.50 3.37 -14.88
N GLU A 45 -2.58 3.16 -14.15
CA GLU A 45 -3.66 2.27 -14.57
C GLU A 45 -4.47 2.89 -15.70
N PHE A 46 -4.87 2.05 -16.67
CA PHE A 46 -5.69 2.46 -17.78
C PHE A 46 -6.83 1.45 -18.03
N GLY A 47 -8.00 1.76 -17.47
CA GLY A 47 -9.24 0.99 -17.63
C GLY A 47 -9.42 -0.11 -16.59
N SER A 48 -10.62 -0.21 -16.05
CA SER A 48 -11.04 -1.19 -15.04
C SER A 48 -11.56 -2.45 -15.72
N THR A 49 -10.71 -3.42 -16.08
CA THR A 49 -11.19 -4.77 -16.39
C THR A 49 -10.09 -5.81 -16.36
N THR A 50 -10.25 -6.77 -15.45
CA THR A 50 -9.51 -8.03 -15.39
C THR A 50 -9.80 -8.86 -16.64
N ALA A 51 -8.90 -8.84 -17.63
CA ALA A 51 -8.97 -9.73 -18.79
C ALA A 51 -7.63 -10.46 -18.99
N GLN A 52 -7.70 -11.72 -19.43
CA GLN A 52 -6.54 -12.60 -19.57
C GLN A 52 -5.49 -12.05 -20.55
N LEU A 53 -4.23 -12.12 -20.13
CA LEU A 53 -3.10 -11.38 -20.71
C LEU A 53 -2.41 -12.12 -21.87
N PRO A 54 -1.97 -11.41 -22.93
CA PRO A 54 -1.01 -11.93 -23.91
C PRO A 54 0.37 -12.23 -23.30
N GLN A 55 1.07 -13.25 -23.85
CA GLN A 55 2.28 -13.86 -23.28
C GLN A 55 3.50 -12.92 -23.17
N GLN A 56 3.59 -11.87 -24.01
CA GLN A 56 4.64 -10.83 -23.90
C GLN A 56 4.38 -9.84 -22.75
N LEU A 57 3.12 -9.52 -22.46
CA LEU A 57 2.74 -8.69 -21.30
C LEU A 57 2.90 -9.45 -19.97
N GLN A 58 2.74 -10.78 -19.98
CA GLN A 58 2.96 -11.62 -18.80
C GLN A 58 4.41 -11.58 -18.29
N MET A 59 5.41 -11.50 -19.18
CA MET A 59 6.82 -11.40 -18.76
C MET A 59 7.14 -10.02 -18.16
N ALA A 60 6.68 -8.94 -18.77
CA ALA A 60 6.86 -7.58 -18.24
C ALA A 60 6.14 -7.38 -16.89
N GLN A 61 4.94 -7.96 -16.72
CA GLN A 61 4.23 -7.92 -15.44
C GLN A 61 4.85 -8.86 -14.40
N GLY A 62 5.32 -10.05 -14.79
CA GLY A 62 6.02 -10.98 -13.88
C GLY A 62 7.28 -10.38 -13.24
N LEU A 63 8.01 -9.53 -13.98
CA LEU A 63 9.14 -8.74 -13.47
C LEU A 63 8.71 -7.61 -12.52
N LEU A 64 7.53 -7.02 -12.72
CA LEU A 64 6.94 -6.00 -11.84
C LEU A 64 6.23 -6.59 -10.61
N MET A 65 6.09 -7.92 -10.55
CA MET A 65 5.43 -8.71 -9.50
C MET A 65 6.43 -9.26 -8.46
N VAL A 66 7.68 -8.77 -8.42
CA VAL A 66 8.69 -9.22 -7.44
C VAL A 66 8.31 -8.71 -6.03
N GLY A 67 7.41 -9.47 -5.40
CA GLY A 67 6.71 -9.18 -4.15
C GLY A 67 5.47 -10.07 -4.05
N SER A 68 5.70 -11.38 -3.94
CA SER A 68 4.72 -12.42 -3.54
C SER A 68 3.80 -11.94 -2.42
N ALA A 69 2.52 -12.33 -2.27
CA ALA A 69 1.69 -13.34 -2.89
C ALA A 69 0.21 -12.88 -2.87
N ALA A 70 -0.62 -13.48 -3.73
CA ALA A 70 -2.09 -13.35 -3.75
C ALA A 70 -2.70 -11.93 -3.82
N SER A 71 -2.73 -11.39 -5.03
CA SER A 71 -3.96 -10.88 -5.66
C SER A 71 -5.10 -10.41 -4.73
N LEU A 72 -5.19 -9.11 -4.45
CA LEU A 72 -6.49 -8.43 -4.47
C LEU A 72 -6.46 -7.05 -5.12
N LEU A 73 -5.30 -6.44 -5.36
CA LEU A 73 -5.23 -5.14 -6.04
C LEU A 73 -4.04 -5.09 -7.00
N ASN A 74 -4.35 -5.38 -8.26
CA ASN A 74 -3.57 -5.03 -9.43
C ASN A 74 -2.94 -3.63 -9.27
N LEU A 75 -1.64 -3.54 -9.56
CA LEU A 75 -0.91 -2.39 -10.16
C LEU A 75 -0.61 -1.21 -9.19
N GLY A 76 0.60 -0.62 -9.14
CA GLY A 76 1.33 -0.03 -10.25
C GLY A 76 0.78 1.37 -10.58
N VAL A 77 0.28 2.16 -9.62
CA VAL A 77 -0.41 3.42 -9.94
C VAL A 77 0.22 4.62 -9.26
N SER A 78 0.67 5.56 -10.09
CA SER A 78 1.05 6.92 -9.75
C SER A 78 -0.19 7.82 -9.63
N VAL A 79 -1.34 7.47 -10.22
CA VAL A 79 -2.62 8.25 -10.16
C VAL A 79 -3.81 7.40 -9.68
N ILE A 80 -4.26 7.57 -8.43
CA ILE A 80 -5.55 7.03 -7.93
C ILE A 80 -6.64 8.08 -8.21
N GLY A 81 -7.53 7.82 -9.17
CA GLY A 81 -8.74 8.63 -9.34
C GLY A 81 -9.72 8.44 -8.18
N PHE A 82 -10.63 9.40 -7.95
CA PHE A 82 -11.64 9.28 -6.88
C PHE A 82 -12.55 8.06 -7.02
N ALA A 83 -12.76 7.54 -8.25
CA ALA A 83 -13.46 6.27 -8.46
C ALA A 83 -12.72 5.09 -7.79
N VAL A 84 -11.39 5.05 -7.90
CA VAL A 84 -10.55 4.03 -7.25
C VAL A 84 -10.56 4.22 -5.73
N ILE A 85 -10.52 5.47 -5.24
CA ILE A 85 -10.66 5.77 -3.78
C ILE A 85 -12.01 5.25 -3.27
N ASN A 86 -13.11 5.56 -3.96
CA ASN A 86 -14.44 5.12 -3.59
C ASN A 86 -14.57 3.60 -3.60
N GLN A 87 -14.05 2.93 -4.63
CA GLN A 87 -14.04 1.46 -4.66
C GLN A 87 -13.30 0.88 -3.45
N ARG A 88 -12.09 1.39 -3.17
CA ARG A 88 -11.29 0.92 -2.02
C ARG A 88 -12.01 1.19 -0.71
N LEU A 89 -12.55 2.40 -0.51
CA LEU A 89 -13.31 2.73 0.70
C LEU A 89 -14.52 1.79 0.89
N ASN A 90 -15.21 1.43 -0.19
CA ASN A 90 -16.32 0.48 -0.15
C ASN A 90 -15.86 -0.94 0.21
N GLU A 91 -14.70 -1.38 -0.26
CA GLU A 91 -14.11 -2.66 0.11
C GLU A 91 -13.70 -2.68 1.58
N LEU A 92 -13.04 -1.63 2.07
CA LEU A 92 -12.65 -1.49 3.48
C LEU A 92 -13.88 -1.49 4.41
N GLU A 93 -14.94 -0.77 4.06
CA GLU A 93 -16.18 -0.79 4.86
C GLU A 93 -16.82 -2.19 4.88
N LYS A 94 -16.81 -2.93 3.77
CA LYS A 94 -17.31 -4.30 3.74
C LYS A 94 -16.47 -5.22 4.63
N ARG A 95 -15.14 -5.09 4.60
CA ARG A 95 -14.24 -5.88 5.44
C ARG A 95 -14.43 -5.58 6.92
N LEU A 96 -14.57 -4.31 7.28
CA LEU A 96 -14.91 -3.90 8.65
C LEU A 96 -16.27 -4.46 9.08
N LYS A 97 -17.31 -4.36 8.26
CA LYS A 97 -18.62 -4.97 8.57
C LYS A 97 -18.52 -6.49 8.75
N ASN A 98 -17.71 -7.17 7.94
CA ASN A 98 -17.50 -8.61 8.12
C ASN A 98 -16.71 -8.92 9.41
N ALA A 99 -15.81 -8.02 9.82
CA ALA A 99 -15.11 -8.10 11.11
C ALA A 99 -16.01 -7.74 12.30
N GLU A 100 -17.22 -7.22 12.09
CA GLU A 100 -18.15 -6.82 13.16
C GLU A 100 -18.55 -8.00 14.06
N GLU A 101 -18.72 -9.21 13.50
CA GLU A 101 -18.97 -10.42 14.31
C GLU A 101 -17.80 -10.74 15.25
N LEU A 102 -16.57 -10.49 14.79
CA LEU A 102 -15.38 -10.68 15.60
C LEU A 102 -15.25 -9.59 16.67
N LEU A 103 -15.48 -8.34 16.28
CA LEU A 103 -15.40 -7.18 17.17
C LEU A 103 -16.48 -7.23 18.25
N ASN A 104 -17.70 -7.67 17.92
CA ASN A 104 -18.77 -7.86 18.88
C ASN A 104 -18.43 -8.92 19.94
N LYS A 105 -17.67 -9.97 19.59
CA LYS A 105 -17.20 -10.98 20.56
C LYS A 105 -16.20 -10.40 21.57
N ILE A 106 -15.60 -9.25 21.29
CA ILE A 106 -14.67 -8.53 22.16
C ILE A 106 -15.21 -7.16 22.59
N ASP A 107 -16.53 -6.96 22.53
CA ASP A 107 -17.27 -5.73 22.91
C ASP A 107 -16.77 -4.45 22.23
N ARG A 108 -16.37 -4.55 20.95
CA ARG A 108 -15.97 -3.42 20.11
C ARG A 108 -17.03 -3.10 19.07
N LYS A 109 -17.30 -1.81 18.88
CA LYS A 109 -18.24 -1.29 17.86
C LYS A 109 -17.51 -0.46 16.82
N ILE A 110 -17.85 -0.69 15.56
CA ILE A 110 -17.39 0.14 14.44
C ILE A 110 -18.32 1.34 14.32
N ASP A 111 -17.76 2.55 14.37
CA ASP A 111 -18.52 3.76 14.08
C ASP A 111 -18.62 3.98 12.56
N LEU A 112 -19.69 3.47 11.97
CA LEU A 112 -19.99 3.63 10.55
C LEU A 112 -20.32 5.09 10.17
N GLY A 113 -20.58 5.98 11.13
CA GLY A 113 -20.88 7.39 10.88
C GLY A 113 -19.70 8.12 10.24
N TYR A 114 -18.47 7.77 10.60
CA TYR A 114 -17.27 8.36 10.01
C TYR A 114 -16.99 7.88 8.57
N TYR A 115 -17.42 6.66 8.21
CA TYR A 115 -17.37 6.19 6.83
C TYR A 115 -18.35 6.95 5.94
N ALA A 116 -19.56 7.23 6.44
CA ALA A 116 -20.52 8.06 5.73
C ALA A 116 -19.99 9.49 5.50
N ASN A 117 -19.33 10.07 6.49
CA ASN A 117 -18.71 11.40 6.35
C ASN A 117 -17.57 11.39 5.32
N PHE A 118 -16.73 10.35 5.31
CA PHE A 118 -15.67 10.22 4.30
C PHE A 118 -16.25 10.03 2.89
N ARG A 119 -17.29 9.19 2.71
CA ARG A 119 -18.00 9.08 1.42
C ARG A 119 -18.54 10.42 0.93
N ALA A 120 -19.19 11.18 1.81
CA ALA A 120 -19.69 12.51 1.47
C ALA A 120 -18.56 13.46 1.04
N ALA A 121 -17.39 13.37 1.68
CA ALA A 121 -16.20 14.12 1.28
C ALA A 121 -15.70 13.72 -0.13
N LEU A 122 -15.72 12.42 -0.44
CA LEU A 122 -15.34 11.92 -1.77
C LEU A 122 -16.35 12.31 -2.85
N ASP A 123 -17.65 12.34 -2.56
CA ASP A 123 -18.67 12.81 -3.50
C ASP A 123 -18.48 14.29 -3.85
N LEU A 124 -18.12 15.12 -2.84
CA LEU A 124 -17.75 16.51 -3.05
C LEU A 124 -16.47 16.65 -3.86
N ALA A 125 -15.46 15.82 -3.59
CA ALA A 125 -14.22 15.81 -4.35
C ALA A 125 -14.46 15.40 -5.81
N VAL A 126 -15.28 14.38 -6.08
CA VAL A 126 -15.69 14.01 -7.44
C VAL A 126 -16.41 15.17 -8.13
N SER A 127 -17.30 15.86 -7.42
CA SER A 127 -18.01 17.04 -7.94
C SER A 127 -17.02 18.15 -8.33
N ALA A 128 -16.01 18.41 -7.49
CA ALA A 128 -14.97 19.40 -7.77
C ALA A 128 -14.25 19.13 -9.10
N PHE A 129 -13.98 17.86 -9.41
CA PHE A 129 -13.26 17.46 -10.62
C PHE A 129 -14.12 17.32 -11.89
N THR A 130 -15.45 17.36 -11.75
CA THR A 130 -16.39 17.11 -12.87
C THR A 130 -17.24 18.32 -13.24
N MET A 131 -17.38 19.30 -12.34
CA MET A 131 -18.12 20.53 -12.61
C MET A 131 -17.41 21.41 -13.65
N SER A 132 -18.18 22.15 -14.46
CA SER A 132 -17.66 23.02 -15.52
C SER A 132 -17.31 24.43 -15.06
N LYS A 133 -18.03 24.98 -14.06
CA LYS A 133 -17.80 26.33 -13.53
C LYS A 133 -16.73 26.31 -12.45
N VAL A 134 -15.70 27.15 -12.60
CA VAL A 134 -14.54 27.20 -11.70
C VAL A 134 -14.95 27.46 -10.25
N GLU A 135 -15.85 28.42 -10.00
CA GLU A 135 -16.27 28.81 -8.65
C GLU A 135 -17.00 27.67 -7.92
N ASN A 136 -17.72 26.82 -8.69
CA ASN A 136 -18.39 25.65 -8.14
C ASN A 136 -17.38 24.54 -7.82
N ARG A 137 -16.36 24.35 -8.67
CA ARG A 137 -15.27 23.39 -8.44
C ARG A 137 -14.50 23.74 -7.17
N GLU A 138 -14.11 25.01 -7.03
CA GLU A 138 -13.41 25.52 -5.85
C GLU A 138 -14.21 25.32 -4.57
N ARG A 139 -15.50 25.71 -4.57
CA ARG A 139 -16.38 25.52 -3.42
C ARG A 139 -16.53 24.05 -3.02
N ALA A 140 -16.67 23.16 -4.00
CA ALA A 140 -16.76 21.72 -3.75
C ALA A 140 -15.43 21.15 -3.22
N ALA A 141 -14.29 21.61 -3.74
CA ALA A 141 -12.96 21.21 -3.29
C ALA A 141 -12.71 21.64 -1.83
N PHE A 142 -12.99 22.90 -1.46
CA PHE A 142 -12.86 23.34 -0.07
C PHE A 142 -13.76 22.54 0.89
N ALA A 143 -15.03 22.31 0.51
CA ALA A 143 -15.96 21.53 1.31
C ALA A 143 -15.56 20.05 1.45
N ALA A 144 -14.82 19.50 0.46
CA ALA A 144 -14.23 18.18 0.54
C ALA A 144 -13.01 18.18 1.49
N ILE A 145 -12.10 19.16 1.35
CA ILE A 145 -10.89 19.30 2.19
C ILE A 145 -11.26 19.34 3.67
N ASP A 146 -12.22 20.18 4.08
CA ASP A 146 -12.64 20.29 5.49
C ASP A 146 -13.07 18.94 6.07
N ARG A 147 -13.84 18.17 5.29
CA ARG A 147 -14.31 16.84 5.71
C ARG A 147 -13.21 15.79 5.70
N LEU A 148 -12.28 15.86 4.75
CA LEU A 148 -11.13 14.96 4.67
C LEU A 148 -10.15 15.20 5.81
N LEU A 149 -9.93 16.44 6.22
CA LEU A 149 -9.16 16.79 7.41
C LEU A 149 -9.80 16.22 8.68
N ALA A 150 -11.11 16.37 8.83
CA ALA A 150 -11.83 15.73 9.93
C ALA A 150 -11.66 14.19 9.90
N ALA A 151 -11.81 13.58 8.73
CA ALA A 151 -11.59 12.14 8.55
C ALA A 151 -10.18 11.71 8.95
N GLN A 152 -9.14 12.46 8.57
CA GLN A 152 -7.76 12.17 8.97
C GLN A 152 -7.59 12.16 10.49
N HIS A 153 -8.16 13.15 11.19
CA HIS A 153 -8.11 13.18 12.66
C HIS A 153 -8.79 11.97 13.30
N HIS A 154 -9.99 11.61 12.83
CA HIS A 154 -10.72 10.46 13.36
C HIS A 154 -10.01 9.14 13.09
N TYR A 155 -9.58 8.89 11.84
CA TYR A 155 -8.89 7.63 11.50
C TYR A 155 -7.49 7.55 12.08
N THR A 156 -6.83 8.67 12.37
CA THR A 156 -5.60 8.67 13.17
C THR A 156 -5.86 8.11 14.56
N GLY A 157 -6.89 8.63 15.26
CA GLY A 157 -7.26 8.15 16.59
C GLY A 157 -7.66 6.67 16.61
N TYR A 158 -8.48 6.23 15.64
CA TYR A 158 -8.84 4.81 15.52
C TYR A 158 -7.63 3.94 15.24
N THR A 159 -6.76 4.34 14.31
CA THR A 159 -5.55 3.57 14.01
C THR A 159 -4.66 3.45 15.25
N ASP A 160 -4.41 4.54 15.97
CA ASP A 160 -3.56 4.52 17.16
C ASP A 160 -4.15 3.60 18.25
N ASN A 161 -5.45 3.70 18.51
CA ASN A 161 -6.14 2.85 19.48
C ASN A 161 -6.06 1.35 19.10
N GLU A 162 -6.33 1.02 17.83
CA GLU A 162 -6.29 -0.37 17.37
C GLU A 162 -4.87 -0.94 17.36
N LEU A 163 -3.85 -0.11 17.06
CA LEU A 163 -2.45 -0.50 17.15
C LEU A 163 -2.02 -0.76 18.60
N GLU A 164 -2.39 0.11 19.54
CA GLU A 164 -2.11 -0.06 20.97
C GLU A 164 -2.75 -1.34 21.53
N GLN A 165 -3.95 -1.65 21.07
CA GLN A 165 -4.67 -2.85 21.48
C GLN A 165 -4.24 -4.11 20.72
N GLY A 166 -3.31 -3.97 19.76
CA GLY A 166 -2.82 -5.08 18.94
C GLY A 166 -3.93 -5.76 18.14
N SER A 167 -4.80 -4.99 17.51
CA SER A 167 -6.01 -5.45 16.84
C SER A 167 -5.78 -6.00 15.43
N GLN A 168 -6.67 -6.89 14.99
CA GLN A 168 -6.68 -7.44 13.62
C GLN A 168 -7.19 -6.46 12.56
N ILE A 169 -7.86 -5.37 12.95
CA ILE A 169 -8.44 -4.39 12.02
C ILE A 169 -7.64 -3.09 11.90
N ALA A 170 -6.44 -3.04 12.48
CA ALA A 170 -5.63 -1.83 12.50
C ALA A 170 -5.22 -1.38 11.08
N ASP A 171 -5.03 -2.34 10.16
CA ASP A 171 -4.75 -2.07 8.74
C ASP A 171 -5.93 -1.42 8.02
N GLU A 172 -7.17 -1.81 8.31
CA GLU A 172 -8.36 -1.23 7.69
C GLU A 172 -8.45 0.29 7.96
N TYR A 173 -8.20 0.71 9.20
CA TYR A 173 -8.16 2.14 9.55
C TYR A 173 -6.93 2.86 8.99
N LEU A 174 -5.77 2.19 8.97
CA LEU A 174 -4.55 2.74 8.41
C LEU A 174 -4.65 2.97 6.88
N LEU A 175 -5.29 2.04 6.16
CA LEU A 175 -5.62 2.18 4.75
C LEU A 175 -6.61 3.33 4.53
N THR A 176 -7.63 3.43 5.37
CA THR A 176 -8.62 4.51 5.30
C THR A 176 -7.98 5.88 5.54
N LEU A 177 -7.07 5.99 6.53
CA LEU A 177 -6.26 7.19 6.79
C LEU A 177 -5.40 7.55 5.58
N SER A 178 -4.75 6.57 4.96
CA SER A 178 -3.94 6.77 3.76
C SER A 178 -4.76 7.33 2.60
N LEU A 179 -5.97 6.80 2.38
CA LEU A 179 -6.89 7.31 1.37
C LEU A 179 -7.34 8.75 1.64
N ALA A 180 -7.54 9.12 2.91
CA ALA A 180 -7.97 10.46 3.28
C ALA A 180 -6.89 11.52 2.97
N TYR A 181 -5.61 11.21 3.24
CA TYR A 181 -4.50 12.07 2.83
C TYR A 181 -4.37 12.19 1.31
N ILE A 182 -4.51 11.07 0.58
CA ILE A 182 -4.45 11.07 -0.88
C ILE A 182 -5.57 11.95 -1.47
N ALA A 183 -6.80 11.78 -0.98
CA ALA A 183 -7.94 12.56 -1.43
C ALA A 183 -7.78 14.06 -1.14
N GLU A 184 -7.31 14.42 0.06
CA GLU A 184 -7.13 15.82 0.48
C GLU A 184 -6.14 16.54 -0.44
N ALA A 185 -4.97 15.96 -0.62
CA ALA A 185 -3.94 16.60 -1.44
C ALA A 185 -4.34 16.67 -2.92
N ARG A 186 -5.16 15.73 -3.43
CA ARG A 186 -5.76 15.87 -4.76
C ARG A 186 -6.72 17.06 -4.84
N CYS A 187 -7.50 17.34 -3.81
CA CYS A 187 -8.33 18.54 -3.77
C CYS A 187 -7.50 19.82 -3.78
N HIS A 188 -6.33 19.85 -3.13
CA HIS A 188 -5.41 21.00 -3.26
C HIS A 188 -4.83 21.13 -4.68
N LEU A 189 -4.49 20.02 -5.35
CA LEU A 189 -4.05 20.07 -6.75
C LEU A 189 -5.14 20.61 -7.68
N GLU A 190 -6.40 20.31 -7.40
CA GLU A 190 -7.56 20.84 -8.14
C GLU A 190 -7.72 22.35 -7.98
N LEU A 191 -7.40 22.87 -6.79
CA LEU A 191 -7.36 24.31 -6.49
C LEU A 191 -6.14 25.01 -7.08
N GLY A 192 -5.24 24.29 -7.77
CA GLY A 192 -4.01 24.86 -8.30
C GLY A 192 -2.97 25.15 -7.22
N GLU A 193 -3.02 24.46 -6.09
CA GLU A 193 -2.10 24.62 -4.94
C GLU A 193 -1.13 23.43 -4.81
N PRO A 194 -0.19 23.21 -5.75
CA PRO A 194 0.70 22.05 -5.74
C PRO A 194 1.68 22.05 -4.56
N GLU A 195 2.09 23.23 -4.06
CA GLU A 195 2.96 23.34 -2.89
C GLU A 195 2.24 22.90 -1.62
N THR A 196 0.99 23.34 -1.42
CA THR A 196 0.14 22.89 -0.32
C THR A 196 -0.10 21.38 -0.42
N ALA A 197 -0.48 20.88 -1.60
CA ALA A 197 -0.68 19.45 -1.82
C ALA A 197 0.56 18.62 -1.47
N LEU A 198 1.75 19.07 -1.90
CA LEU A 198 3.01 18.40 -1.59
C LEU A 198 3.32 18.42 -0.09
N SER A 199 3.14 19.57 0.58
CA SER A 199 3.34 19.69 2.02
C SER A 199 2.42 18.76 2.82
N ARG A 200 1.13 18.72 2.46
CA ARG A 200 0.13 17.85 3.10
C ARG A 200 0.44 16.38 2.87
N PHE A 201 0.89 16.00 1.67
CA PHE A 201 1.35 14.64 1.39
C PHE A 201 2.58 14.26 2.22
N GLN A 202 3.58 15.14 2.34
CA GLN A 202 4.78 14.86 3.12
C GLN A 202 4.48 14.68 4.61
N GLU A 203 3.55 15.46 5.15
CA GLU A 203 3.04 15.26 6.51
C GLU A 203 2.34 13.90 6.63
N GLY A 204 1.42 13.60 5.72
CA GLY A 204 0.72 12.32 5.67
C GLY A 204 1.67 11.13 5.54
N ALA A 205 2.74 11.24 4.74
CA ALA A 205 3.73 10.18 4.54
C ALA A 205 4.42 9.82 5.86
N LYS A 206 4.82 10.83 6.65
CA LYS A 206 5.42 10.61 7.98
C LYS A 206 4.43 9.95 8.95
N VAL A 207 3.19 10.44 8.97
CA VAL A 207 2.11 9.93 9.82
C VAL A 207 1.79 8.46 9.51
N VAL A 208 1.62 8.14 8.22
CA VAL A 208 1.28 6.81 7.72
C VAL A 208 2.46 5.84 7.87
N ARG A 209 3.68 6.22 7.45
CA ARG A 209 4.88 5.38 7.55
C ARG A 209 5.16 4.94 9.00
N SER A 210 5.06 5.87 9.95
CA SER A 210 5.26 5.59 11.37
C SER A 210 4.29 4.52 11.89
N ARG A 211 3.02 4.60 11.50
CA ARG A 211 1.97 3.64 11.91
C ARG A 211 2.09 2.31 11.20
N ILE A 212 2.41 2.32 9.90
CA ILE A 212 2.73 1.10 9.15
C ILE A 212 3.91 0.38 9.81
N LEU A 213 4.97 1.09 10.18
CA LEU A 213 6.10 0.49 10.87
C LEU A 213 5.72 -0.14 12.22
N LYS A 214 4.89 0.54 13.02
CA LYS A 214 4.37 -0.02 14.28
C LYS A 214 3.57 -1.30 14.02
N TYR A 215 2.68 -1.29 13.04
CA TYR A 215 1.86 -2.44 12.71
C TYR A 215 2.69 -3.62 12.20
N ILE A 216 3.64 -3.36 11.29
CA ILE A 216 4.55 -4.40 10.79
C ILE A 216 5.37 -5.00 11.92
N LYS A 217 5.89 -4.18 12.86
CA LYS A 217 6.61 -4.70 14.02
C LYS A 217 5.74 -5.57 14.92
N LEU A 218 4.46 -5.21 15.10
CA LEU A 218 3.50 -6.03 15.81
C LEU A 218 3.32 -7.38 15.09
N LEU A 219 3.05 -7.37 13.79
CA LEU A 219 2.83 -8.58 12.99
C LEU A 219 4.08 -9.44 12.84
N LEU A 220 5.29 -8.87 12.81
CA LEU A 220 6.55 -9.64 12.85
C LEU A 220 6.73 -10.45 14.14
N THR A 221 5.88 -10.22 15.14
CA THR A 221 5.87 -10.88 16.44
C THR A 221 7.11 -10.59 17.29
N SER A 222 7.10 -11.06 18.54
CA SER A 222 8.29 -11.06 19.38
C SER A 222 9.36 -12.07 18.92
N ASN A 223 9.00 -13.02 18.04
CA ASN A 223 9.88 -14.05 17.52
C ASN A 223 9.64 -14.29 16.01
N PRO A 224 10.24 -13.46 15.13
CA PRO A 224 10.02 -13.52 13.68
C PRO A 224 10.46 -14.84 13.02
N ALA A 225 11.25 -15.68 13.70
CA ALA A 225 11.57 -17.02 13.23
C ALA A 225 10.32 -17.92 13.10
N ALA A 226 9.19 -17.53 13.70
CA ALA A 226 7.91 -18.19 13.51
C ALA A 226 7.52 -18.32 12.03
N TYR A 227 7.89 -17.34 11.20
CA TYR A 227 7.65 -17.34 9.76
C TYR A 227 8.57 -18.28 8.96
N LEU A 228 9.71 -18.70 9.54
CA LEU A 228 10.72 -19.53 8.87
C LEU A 228 10.60 -21.02 9.23
N GLN A 229 9.46 -21.44 9.78
CA GLN A 229 9.25 -22.83 10.15
C GLN A 229 9.15 -23.77 8.93
N PRO A 230 9.54 -25.05 9.06
CA PRO A 230 9.58 -25.98 7.93
C PRO A 230 8.25 -26.15 7.19
N GLN A 231 7.10 -26.06 7.87
CA GLN A 231 5.77 -26.20 7.26
C GLN A 231 5.45 -25.09 6.24
N PHE A 232 6.16 -23.96 6.30
CA PHE A 232 5.98 -22.86 5.36
C PHE A 232 6.89 -22.93 4.14
N LYS A 233 7.70 -23.99 3.99
CA LYS A 233 8.57 -24.15 2.82
C LYS A 233 7.79 -24.01 1.51
N GLY A 234 8.26 -23.11 0.64
CA GLY A 234 7.62 -22.79 -0.64
C GLY A 234 6.47 -21.78 -0.55
N LYS A 235 6.03 -21.41 0.66
CA LYS A 235 5.10 -20.30 0.92
C LYS A 235 5.83 -19.10 1.48
N ILE A 236 6.63 -19.31 2.53
CA ILE A 236 7.42 -18.27 3.19
C ILE A 236 8.89 -18.70 3.14
N ASP A 237 9.75 -17.77 2.75
CA ASP A 237 11.20 -17.98 2.73
C ASP A 237 11.93 -16.79 3.33
N LEU A 238 13.24 -16.99 3.56
CA LEU A 238 14.11 -15.96 4.12
C LEU A 238 14.16 -14.72 3.22
N ARG A 239 14.03 -14.88 1.90
CA ARG A 239 14.08 -13.77 0.93
C ARG A 239 12.88 -12.85 1.08
N ARG A 240 11.65 -13.38 1.20
CA ARG A 240 10.43 -12.61 1.49
C ARG A 240 10.58 -11.85 2.79
N LEU A 241 11.00 -12.54 3.86
CA LEU A 241 11.22 -11.91 5.15
C LEU A 241 12.28 -10.80 5.05
N THR A 242 13.37 -11.03 4.31
CA THR A 242 14.43 -10.05 4.09
C THR A 242 13.92 -8.79 3.42
N ARG A 243 13.02 -8.89 2.43
CA ARG A 243 12.42 -7.70 1.80
C ARG A 243 11.62 -6.83 2.76
N ILE A 244 10.96 -7.44 3.74
CA ILE A 244 10.26 -6.71 4.81
C ILE A 244 11.28 -6.00 5.68
N TYR A 245 12.34 -6.68 6.10
CA TYR A 245 13.42 -6.09 6.87
C TYR A 245 14.15 -4.97 6.11
N GLN A 246 14.35 -5.11 4.81
CA GLN A 246 14.92 -4.07 3.94
C GLN A 246 14.05 -2.82 3.85
N TRP A 247 12.74 -2.95 3.96
CA TRP A 247 11.88 -1.78 4.04
C TRP A 247 12.00 -1.04 5.38
N ILE A 248 12.28 -1.77 6.47
CA ILE A 248 12.54 -1.21 7.81
C ILE A 248 13.94 -0.58 7.87
N ASP A 249 14.95 -1.32 7.41
CA ASP A 249 16.35 -0.95 7.36
C ASP A 249 16.94 -1.43 6.01
N PRO A 250 17.12 -0.51 5.04
CA PRO A 250 17.63 -0.84 3.71
C PRO A 250 19.03 -1.47 3.70
N GLY A 251 19.79 -1.37 4.79
CA GLY A 251 21.13 -1.95 4.89
C GLY A 251 21.16 -3.47 5.12
N LEU A 252 20.00 -4.09 5.36
CA LEU A 252 19.92 -5.52 5.69
C LEU A 252 19.92 -6.39 4.42
N ASP A 253 20.86 -7.33 4.34
CA ASP A 253 20.84 -8.41 3.35
C ASP A 253 20.29 -9.73 3.96
N GLU A 254 20.15 -10.76 3.14
CA GLU A 254 19.60 -12.05 3.59
C GLU A 254 20.45 -12.68 4.70
N ASN A 255 21.77 -12.49 4.68
CA ASN A 255 22.67 -13.00 5.70
C ASN A 255 22.49 -12.28 7.03
N ALA A 256 22.40 -10.94 7.02
CA ALA A 256 22.14 -10.14 8.20
C ALA A 256 20.78 -10.49 8.83
N VAL A 257 19.74 -10.69 8.01
CA VAL A 257 18.42 -11.12 8.50
C VAL A 257 18.49 -12.52 9.10
N PHE A 258 19.23 -13.45 8.48
CA PHE A 258 19.47 -14.77 9.06
C PHE A 258 20.17 -14.68 10.43
N GLU A 259 21.20 -13.85 10.57
CA GLU A 259 21.89 -13.64 11.85
C GLU A 259 20.95 -13.08 12.92
N LEU A 260 20.08 -12.13 12.57
CA LEU A 260 19.04 -11.61 13.48
C LEU A 260 18.08 -12.73 13.94
N GLN A 261 17.80 -13.71 13.09
CA GLN A 261 16.91 -14.83 13.42
C GLN A 261 17.62 -16.05 14.02
N ARG A 262 18.95 -16.11 14.02
CA ARG A 262 19.71 -17.30 14.46
C ARG A 262 19.35 -17.73 15.88
N HIS A 263 19.32 -16.79 16.83
CA HIS A 263 18.94 -17.09 18.21
C HIS A 263 17.46 -17.48 18.35
N ASN A 264 16.60 -16.80 17.58
CA ASN A 264 15.16 -17.03 17.55
C ASN A 264 14.81 -18.46 17.07
N LEU A 265 15.48 -18.93 16.02
CA LEU A 265 15.36 -20.30 15.50
C LEU A 265 15.75 -21.34 16.56
N LEU A 266 16.86 -21.11 17.26
CA LEU A 266 17.31 -22.01 18.35
C LEU A 266 16.33 -22.02 19.53
N LYS A 267 15.77 -20.87 19.89
CA LYS A 267 14.77 -20.76 20.95
C LYS A 267 13.50 -21.54 20.59
N MET A 268 13.02 -21.42 19.35
CA MET A 268 11.85 -22.16 18.88
C MET A 268 12.09 -23.67 18.83
N ALA A 269 13.28 -24.11 18.43
CA ALA A 269 13.62 -25.53 18.42
C ALA A 269 13.63 -26.15 19.82
N LYS A 270 13.97 -25.37 20.86
CA LYS A 270 13.94 -25.82 22.26
C LYS A 270 12.53 -25.82 22.86
N GLU A 271 11.66 -24.93 22.39
CA GLU A 271 10.30 -24.74 22.93
C GLU A 271 9.25 -24.74 21.79
N PRO A 272 9.06 -25.87 21.09
CA PRO A 272 8.29 -25.94 19.84
C PRO A 272 6.79 -25.65 19.99
N ASP A 273 6.27 -25.66 21.22
CA ASP A 273 4.84 -25.52 21.51
C ASP A 273 4.49 -24.23 22.24
N LYS A 274 5.49 -23.39 22.58
CA LYS A 274 5.26 -22.13 23.32
C LYS A 274 5.20 -20.89 22.45
N TRP A 275 5.77 -20.94 21.25
CA TRP A 275 5.84 -19.76 20.39
C TRP A 275 4.46 -19.27 19.93
N ALA A 276 3.51 -20.19 19.72
CA ALA A 276 2.14 -19.86 19.31
C ALA A 276 1.38 -19.05 20.38
N GLU A 277 1.71 -19.27 21.66
CA GLU A 277 1.12 -18.51 22.78
C GLU A 277 1.64 -17.07 22.86
N SER A 278 2.80 -16.80 22.25
CA SER A 278 3.43 -15.48 22.22
C SER A 278 3.01 -14.61 21.03
N LEU A 279 2.11 -15.12 20.18
CA LEU A 279 1.56 -14.37 19.06
C LEU A 279 0.68 -13.22 19.55
N PRO A 280 0.76 -12.03 18.93
CA PRO A 280 -0.13 -10.93 19.26
C PRO A 280 -1.57 -11.24 18.82
N ALA A 281 -2.53 -10.56 19.47
CA ALA A 281 -3.95 -10.65 19.14
C ALA A 281 -4.27 -10.30 17.67
N ALA A 282 -3.43 -9.45 17.05
CA ALA A 282 -3.49 -9.09 15.63
C ALA A 282 -3.25 -10.26 14.69
N ILE A 283 -2.70 -11.37 15.19
CA ILE A 283 -2.53 -12.61 14.43
C ILE A 283 -3.54 -13.65 14.91
N LEU A 284 -3.61 -13.84 16.23
CA LEU A 284 -4.41 -14.90 16.83
C LEU A 284 -4.90 -14.50 18.21
N THR A 285 -6.22 -14.59 18.42
CA THR A 285 -6.80 -14.50 19.77
C THR A 285 -7.27 -15.89 20.23
N ARG A 286 -7.12 -16.18 21.53
CA ARG A 286 -7.60 -17.46 22.09
C ARG A 286 -9.12 -17.64 21.96
N VAL A 287 -9.88 -16.55 21.89
CA VAL A 287 -11.35 -16.55 21.82
C VAL A 287 -11.85 -17.04 20.44
N GLU A 288 -11.04 -16.89 19.40
CA GLU A 288 -11.37 -17.31 18.04
C GLU A 288 -11.06 -18.79 17.77
N VAL A 289 -10.24 -19.43 18.61
CA VAL A 289 -9.81 -20.81 18.40
C VAL A 289 -10.79 -21.77 19.05
N ALA A 290 -11.42 -22.61 18.23
CA ALA A 290 -12.25 -23.69 18.73
C ALA A 290 -11.43 -24.62 19.62
N GLY A 291 -11.90 -24.81 20.86
CA GLY A 291 -11.22 -25.60 21.88
C GLY A 291 -12.17 -26.53 22.62
N SER A 292 -11.59 -27.31 23.52
CA SER A 292 -12.35 -28.15 24.45
C SER A 292 -13.05 -27.30 25.53
N TRP A 293 -13.75 -27.93 26.47
CA TRP A 293 -14.36 -27.25 27.63
C TRP A 293 -13.36 -26.38 28.43
N PHE A 294 -12.06 -26.70 28.38
CA PHE A 294 -10.99 -25.95 29.06
C PHE A 294 -10.34 -24.85 28.20
N GLY A 295 -10.90 -24.57 27.02
CA GLY A 295 -10.32 -23.67 26.02
C GLY A 295 -9.40 -24.39 25.02
N PRO A 296 -8.78 -23.65 24.09
CA PRO A 296 -7.89 -24.21 23.07
C PRO A 296 -6.58 -24.68 23.70
N SER A 297 -6.13 -25.88 23.29
CA SER A 297 -4.81 -26.40 23.63
C SER A 297 -3.71 -25.67 22.85
N ASN A 298 -2.44 -25.88 23.23
CA ASN A 298 -1.31 -25.31 22.49
C ASN A 298 -1.21 -25.86 21.07
N GLU A 299 -1.62 -27.11 20.85
CA GLU A 299 -1.73 -27.69 19.51
C GLU A 299 -2.84 -27.02 18.69
N ASP A 300 -3.99 -26.68 19.30
CA ASP A 300 -5.07 -25.96 18.61
C ASP A 300 -4.60 -24.56 18.20
N LEU A 301 -3.91 -23.84 19.09
CA LEU A 301 -3.34 -22.53 18.80
C LEU A 301 -2.28 -22.60 17.68
N LYS A 302 -1.39 -23.59 17.74
CA LYS A 302 -0.35 -23.80 16.73
C LYS A 302 -0.96 -24.11 15.37
N ARG A 303 -1.94 -25.01 15.31
CA ARG A 303 -2.65 -25.37 14.08
C ARG A 303 -3.36 -24.17 13.46
N GLU A 304 -3.92 -23.29 14.28
CA GLU A 304 -4.56 -22.07 13.78
C GLU A 304 -3.53 -21.02 13.34
N ALA A 305 -2.44 -20.84 14.10
CA ALA A 305 -1.31 -20.00 13.72
C ALA A 305 -0.69 -20.42 12.37
N ASP A 306 -0.55 -21.73 12.14
CA ASP A 306 -0.01 -22.28 10.89
C ASP A 306 -0.88 -21.95 9.68
N LYS A 307 -2.19 -21.74 9.86
CA LYS A 307 -3.06 -21.27 8.78
C LYS A 307 -2.89 -19.78 8.53
N ARG A 308 -2.78 -18.99 9.59
CA ARG A 308 -2.82 -17.51 9.52
C ARG A 308 -1.50 -16.87 9.16
N LEU A 309 -0.35 -17.40 9.60
CA LEU A 309 0.95 -16.76 9.38
C LEU A 309 1.28 -16.47 7.91
N PRO A 310 0.97 -17.35 6.93
CA PRO A 310 1.11 -17.01 5.51
C PRO A 310 0.30 -15.78 5.10
N GLU A 311 -0.96 -15.68 5.52
CA GLU A 311 -1.85 -14.56 5.22
C GLU A 311 -1.37 -13.27 5.92
N VAL A 312 -0.88 -13.37 7.15
CA VAL A 312 -0.31 -12.23 7.89
C VAL A 312 0.93 -11.69 7.17
N LEU A 313 1.77 -12.55 6.60
CA LEU A 313 2.93 -12.09 5.84
C LEU A 313 2.49 -11.28 4.60
N GLU A 314 1.43 -11.73 3.92
CA GLU A 314 0.83 -10.99 2.80
C GLU A 314 0.25 -9.65 3.24
N VAL A 315 -0.34 -9.57 4.44
CA VAL A 315 -0.78 -8.29 5.04
C VAL A 315 0.43 -7.37 5.28
N ILE A 316 1.54 -7.88 5.83
CA ILE A 316 2.75 -7.09 6.03
C ILE A 316 3.27 -6.53 4.69
N GLU A 317 3.39 -7.38 3.67
CA GLU A 317 3.86 -6.95 2.34
C GLU A 317 2.89 -5.94 1.69
N SER A 318 1.58 -6.12 1.87
CA SER A 318 0.56 -5.16 1.43
C SER A 318 0.70 -3.81 2.13
N MET A 319 1.02 -3.77 3.41
CA MET A 319 1.30 -2.52 4.13
C MET A 319 2.57 -1.83 3.65
N VAL A 320 3.64 -2.61 3.39
CA VAL A 320 4.87 -2.09 2.75
C VAL A 320 4.56 -1.48 1.39
N GLU A 321 3.80 -2.18 0.55
CA GLU A 321 3.39 -1.70 -0.77
C GLU A 321 2.47 -0.48 -0.67
N THR A 322 1.59 -0.41 0.32
CA THR A 322 0.74 0.76 0.60
C THR A 322 1.60 1.99 0.88
N ASN A 323 2.61 1.86 1.75
CA ASN A 323 3.56 2.94 2.02
C ASN A 323 4.31 3.36 0.75
N ARG A 324 4.83 2.40 -0.03
CA ARG A 324 5.55 2.70 -1.28
C ARG A 324 4.67 3.39 -2.31
N ARG A 325 3.39 3.02 -2.40
CA ARG A 325 2.41 3.71 -3.26
C ARG A 325 2.17 5.14 -2.77
N PHE A 326 2.05 5.33 -1.47
CA PHE A 326 1.93 6.66 -0.87
C PHE A 326 3.14 7.56 -1.21
N GLU A 327 4.36 7.03 -1.07
CA GLU A 327 5.60 7.71 -1.48
C GLU A 327 5.64 8.00 -2.99
N ALA A 328 5.11 7.08 -3.82
CA ALA A 328 5.01 7.28 -5.25
C ALA A 328 4.06 8.43 -5.64
N TYR A 329 2.97 8.67 -4.89
CA TYR A 329 2.12 9.86 -5.10
C TYR A 329 2.88 11.16 -4.86
N GLN A 330 3.64 11.21 -3.76
CA GLN A 330 4.47 12.38 -3.48
C GLN A 330 5.51 12.59 -4.59
N THR A 331 6.16 11.52 -5.03
CA THR A 331 7.13 11.53 -6.13
C THR A 331 6.49 12.05 -7.42
N GLU A 332 5.26 11.64 -7.72
CA GLU A 332 4.52 12.12 -8.88
C GLU A 332 4.27 13.63 -8.83
N ILE A 333 3.80 14.17 -7.69
CA ILE A 333 3.56 15.61 -7.56
C ILE A 333 4.85 16.42 -7.73
N GLN A 334 5.95 15.93 -7.17
CA GLN A 334 7.27 16.56 -7.37
C GLN A 334 7.70 16.51 -8.84
N ALA A 335 7.44 15.40 -9.52
CA ALA A 335 7.74 15.26 -10.94
C ALA A 335 6.91 16.22 -11.80
N ILE A 336 5.61 16.34 -11.56
CA ILE A 336 4.72 17.28 -12.24
C ILE A 336 5.26 18.71 -12.12
N ALA A 337 5.65 19.11 -10.90
CA ALA A 337 6.25 20.40 -10.64
C ALA A 337 7.59 20.60 -11.38
N GLN A 338 8.50 19.61 -11.36
CA GLN A 338 9.78 19.68 -12.04
C GLN A 338 9.64 19.72 -13.57
N LEU A 339 8.65 19.01 -14.12
CA LEU A 339 8.36 18.96 -15.55
C LEU A 339 7.62 20.22 -16.05
N GLY A 340 7.05 21.01 -15.15
CA GLY A 340 6.27 22.21 -15.49
C GLY A 340 4.95 21.88 -16.19
N ILE A 341 4.40 20.69 -15.94
CA ILE A 341 3.12 20.23 -16.52
C ILE A 341 2.01 20.56 -15.50
N SER A 342 0.83 21.00 -15.95
CA SER A 342 -0.31 21.19 -15.03
C SER A 342 -0.82 19.83 -14.55
N PHE A 343 -1.42 19.77 -13.35
CA PHE A 343 -2.00 18.51 -12.87
C PHE A 343 -3.08 17.97 -13.82
N HIS A 344 -3.91 18.85 -14.40
CA HIS A 344 -4.92 18.44 -15.40
C HIS A 344 -4.30 17.88 -16.67
N ASP A 345 -3.21 18.45 -17.17
CA ASP A 345 -2.53 17.92 -18.37
C ASP A 345 -1.82 16.62 -18.07
N TRP A 346 -1.22 16.49 -16.88
CA TRP A 346 -0.67 15.23 -16.40
C TRP A 346 -1.70 14.11 -16.39
N LEU A 347 -2.92 14.38 -15.88
CA LEU A 347 -4.02 13.41 -15.87
C LEU A 347 -4.49 13.02 -17.29
N LYS A 348 -4.34 13.91 -18.27
CA LYS A 348 -4.72 13.67 -19.68
C LYS A 348 -3.66 12.94 -20.50
N LEU A 349 -2.46 12.73 -19.96
CA LEU A 349 -1.42 11.95 -20.65
C LEU A 349 -1.96 10.58 -21.03
N ALA A 350 -1.90 10.30 -22.34
CA ALA A 350 -2.31 9.04 -22.95
C ALA A 350 -1.43 8.76 -24.19
N PRO A 351 -1.24 7.50 -24.60
CA PRO A 351 -0.48 7.20 -25.80
C PRO A 351 -1.30 7.61 -27.03
N TYR A 352 -0.79 8.55 -27.83
CA TYR A 352 -1.51 9.08 -28.99
C TYR A 352 -1.32 8.24 -30.26
N THR A 353 -0.23 7.47 -30.34
CA THR A 353 0.20 6.73 -31.53
C THR A 353 0.02 5.22 -31.40
N GLU A 354 -0.38 4.75 -30.21
CA GLU A 354 -0.50 3.33 -29.89
C GLU A 354 -1.95 2.97 -29.64
N SER A 355 -2.45 1.95 -30.33
CA SER A 355 -3.69 1.30 -29.94
C SER A 355 -3.46 0.55 -28.63
N LYS A 356 -4.35 0.71 -27.66
CA LYS A 356 -4.33 -0.07 -26.41
C LYS A 356 -4.25 -1.58 -26.74
N PRO A 357 -3.20 -2.30 -26.33
CA PRO A 357 -3.15 -3.75 -26.50
C PRO A 357 -4.26 -4.44 -25.70
N ASP A 358 -4.79 -5.55 -26.23
CA ASP A 358 -5.76 -6.37 -25.51
C ASP A 358 -5.18 -6.85 -24.17
N GLY A 359 -5.91 -6.61 -23.08
CA GLY A 359 -5.48 -6.94 -21.72
C GLY A 359 -4.44 -6.01 -21.10
N ALA A 360 -4.02 -4.92 -21.78
CA ALA A 360 -3.17 -3.92 -21.15
C ALA A 360 -3.93 -3.17 -20.04
N GLU A 361 -3.49 -3.30 -18.80
CA GLU A 361 -4.08 -2.58 -17.66
C GLU A 361 -3.20 -1.40 -17.20
N LEU A 362 -1.96 -1.32 -17.72
CA LEU A 362 -0.99 -0.28 -17.40
C LEU A 362 -0.63 0.56 -18.62
N MET A 363 -0.38 1.83 -18.34
CA MET A 363 0.33 2.78 -19.17
C MET A 363 1.59 3.23 -18.41
N TYR A 364 2.66 3.48 -19.15
CA TYR A 364 3.93 3.97 -18.65
C TYR A 364 4.12 5.42 -19.07
N ILE A 365 4.59 6.27 -18.15
CA ILE A 365 4.95 7.66 -18.44
C ILE A 365 6.45 7.79 -18.24
N ILE A 366 7.16 7.89 -19.36
CA ILE A 366 8.61 7.88 -19.41
C ILE A 366 9.10 9.32 -19.63
N PRO A 367 9.81 9.92 -18.66
CA PRO A 367 10.47 11.19 -18.88
C PRO A 367 11.64 11.02 -19.87
N SER A 368 11.90 12.05 -20.68
CA SER A 368 12.99 12.09 -21.66
C SER A 368 14.38 11.85 -21.07
N LYS A 369 14.55 12.08 -19.77
CA LYS A 369 15.71 11.71 -18.95
C LYS A 369 15.23 11.29 -17.56
N PRO A 370 15.94 10.39 -16.85
CA PRO A 370 15.61 10.05 -15.48
C PRO A 370 15.52 11.29 -14.60
N LEU A 371 14.47 11.37 -13.76
CA LEU A 371 14.22 12.51 -12.89
C LEU A 371 14.95 12.34 -11.56
N GLU A 372 15.73 13.34 -11.19
CA GLU A 372 16.36 13.44 -9.88
C GLU A 372 15.48 14.29 -8.97
N LEU A 373 14.65 13.61 -8.18
CA LEU A 373 13.73 14.23 -7.24
C LEU A 373 14.33 14.18 -5.83
N LYS A 374 14.13 15.24 -5.05
CA LYS A 374 14.44 15.22 -3.62
C LYS A 374 13.44 14.29 -2.93
N LEU A 375 13.84 13.04 -2.74
CA LEU A 375 13.10 12.10 -1.89
C LEU A 375 13.11 12.67 -0.47
N SER A 376 11.92 12.95 0.07
CA SER A 376 11.79 13.28 1.49
C SER A 376 11.99 11.98 2.27
N VAL A 377 13.07 11.93 3.06
CA VAL A 377 13.39 10.82 3.97
C VAL A 377 12.30 10.64 5.03
#